data_AF-A0A849UD47-F1
#
_entry.id   AF-A0A849UD47-F1
#
_cell.length_a   1.000
_cell.length_b   1.000
_cell.length_c   1.000
_cell.angle_alpha   90.00
_cell.angle_beta   90.00
_cell.angle_gamma   90.00
#
_symmetry.space_group_name_H-M   'P 1'
#
loop_
_entity.id
_entity.type
_entity.pdbx_description
1 polymer ?
#
loop_
_entity_poly.entity_id
_entity_poly.type
_entity_poly.pdbx_seq_one_letter_code
_entity_poly.pdbx_strand_id
1 'polypeptide(L)' 'MIPEFVQIVIVALMIVIPVGVIYNKAGFHPAWALLVFLPGFGLLLIFLQLALMPWSAHKDQAEKAPWKSL' A
#
# COMPACT_ATOMS: atom_id res chain seq x y z
N MET A 1 -28.94 -13.85 -0.38
CA MET A 1 -28.02 -13.88 0.77
C MET A 1 -26.63 -13.99 0.17
N ILE A 2 -25.81 -12.94 0.26
CA ILE A 2 -24.44 -13.03 -0.28
C ILE A 2 -23.70 -14.03 0.61
N PRO A 3 -23.00 -15.03 0.04
CA PRO A 3 -22.22 -15.96 0.83
C PRO A 3 -21.18 -15.19 1.65
N GLU A 4 -21.07 -15.50 2.93
CA GLU A 4 -20.16 -14.89 3.89
C GLU A 4 -18.71 -14.92 3.38
N PHE A 5 -18.37 -15.99 2.65
CA PHE A 5 -17.09 -16.14 1.97
C PHE A 5 -16.83 -15.04 0.93
N VAL A 6 -17.82 -14.69 0.10
CA VAL A 6 -17.70 -13.63 -0.91
C VAL A 6 -17.54 -12.27 -0.23
N GLN A 7 -18.27 -12.04 0.86
CA GLN A 7 -18.14 -10.81 1.65
C GLN A 7 -16.73 -10.66 2.22
N ILE A 8 -16.15 -11.71 2.79
CA ILE A 8 -14.78 -11.71 3.31
C ILE A 8 -13.77 -11.39 2.20
N VAL A 9 -13.92 -12.01 1.02
CA VAL A 9 -13.03 -11.77 -0.13
C VAL A 9 -13.12 -10.31 -0.61
N ILE A 10 -14.32 -9.75 -0.70
CA ILE A 10 -14.52 -8.34 -1.10
C ILE A 10 -13.86 -7.41 -0.09
N VAL A 11 -14.08 -7.62 1.21
CA VAL A 11 -13.48 -6.81 2.27
C VAL A 11 -11.96 -6.90 2.23
N ALA A 12 -11.40 -8.09 2.04
CA ALA A 12 -9.96 -8.29 1.90
C ALA A 12 -9.40 -7.52 0.69
N LEU A 13 -10.03 -7.62 -0.48
CA LEU A 13 -9.66 -6.87 -1.69
C LEU A 13 -9.71 -5.35 -1.47
N MET A 14 -10.73 -4.87 -0.76
CA MET A 14 -10.88 -3.45 -0.42
C MET A 14 -9.71 -2.88 0.39
N ILE A 15 -9.00 -3.73 1.12
CA ILE A 15 -7.80 -3.34 1.90
C ILE A 15 -6.52 -3.60 1.11
N VAL A 16 -6.42 -4.75 0.44
CA VAL A 16 -5.22 -5.15 -0.32
C VAL A 16 -4.92 -4.18 -1.46
N ILE A 17 -5.94 -3.71 -2.19
CA ILE A 17 -5.76 -2.76 -3.30
C ILE A 17 -5.13 -1.44 -2.84
N PRO A 18 -5.69 -0.70 -1.86
CA PRO A 18 -5.09 0.56 -1.42
C PRO A 18 -3.72 0.35 -0.78
N VAL A 19 -3.52 -0.74 -0.02
CA VAL A 19 -2.20 -1.08 0.53
C VAL A 19 -1.19 -1.32 -0.58
N GLY A 20 -1.55 -2.05 -1.64
CA GLY A 20 -0.69 -2.28 -2.81
C GLY A 20 -0.33 -0.98 -3.53
N VAL A 21 -1.27 -0.03 -3.64
CA VAL A 21 -1.00 1.31 -4.19
C VAL A 21 -0.03 2.09 -3.30
N ILE A 22 -0.15 2.00 -1.98
CA ILE A 22 0.77 2.65 -1.03
C ILE A 22 2.17 2.05 -1.16
N TYR A 23 2.30 0.71 -1.21
CA TYR A 23 3.60 0.06 -1.40
C TYR A 23 4.24 0.44 -2.74
N ASN A 24 3.47 0.48 -3.83
CA ASN A 24 3.96 0.93 -5.13
C ASN A 24 4.45 2.38 -5.08
N LYS A 25 3.68 3.28 -4.45
CA LYS A 25 4.09 4.68 -4.23
C LYS A 25 5.31 4.82 -3.31
N ALA A 26 5.52 3.89 -2.39
CA ALA A 26 6.71 3.83 -1.56
C ALA A 26 7.94 3.28 -2.30
N GLY A 27 7.78 2.76 -3.53
CA GLY A 27 8.85 2.12 -4.31
C GLY A 27 9.04 0.63 -4.00
N PHE A 28 8.08 0.00 -3.33
CA PHE A 28 8.09 -1.41 -2.96
C PHE A 28 7.15 -2.25 -3.84
N HIS A 29 7.43 -3.55 -3.91
CA HIS A 29 6.62 -4.48 -4.69
C HIS A 29 5.21 -4.63 -4.09
N PRO A 30 4.12 -4.52 -4.87
CA PRO A 30 2.75 -4.61 -4.36
C PRO A 30 2.40 -5.97 -3.71
N ALA A 31 3.25 -6.99 -3.91
CA ALA A 31 3.13 -8.28 -3.24
C ALA A 31 3.20 -8.19 -1.70
N TRP A 32 3.81 -7.14 -1.14
CA TRP A 32 3.81 -6.90 0.31
C TRP A 32 2.40 -6.63 0.87
N ALA A 33 1.46 -6.19 0.03
CA ALA A 33 0.05 -6.05 0.43
C ALA A 33 -0.63 -7.39 0.73
N LEU A 34 -0.07 -8.53 0.27
CA LEU A 34 -0.57 -9.85 0.65
C LEU A 34 -0.38 -10.16 2.14
N LEU A 35 0.51 -9.43 2.83
CA LEU A 35 0.64 -9.55 4.29
C LEU A 35 -0.66 -9.23 5.02
N VAL A 36 -1.59 -8.45 4.44
CA VAL A 36 -2.92 -8.20 5.03
C VAL A 36 -3.71 -9.49 5.26
N PHE A 37 -3.45 -10.55 4.48
CA PHE A 37 -4.06 -11.87 4.69
C PHE A 37 -3.55 -12.60 5.93
N LEU A 38 -2.49 -12.12 6.59
CA LEU A 38 -2.03 -12.65 7.87
C LEU A 38 -2.90 -12.07 9.01
N PRO A 39 -3.83 -12.84 9.59
CA PRO A 39 -4.67 -12.33 10.67
C PRO A 39 -3.83 -11.95 11.88
N GLY A 40 -4.15 -10.82 12.50
CA GLY A 40 -3.43 -10.27 13.66
C GLY A 40 -2.15 -9.49 13.30
N PHE A 41 -1.27 -10.05 12.47
CA PHE A 41 0.06 -9.47 12.22
C PHE A 41 0.17 -8.65 10.93
N GLY A 42 -0.66 -8.92 9.92
CA GLY A 42 -0.54 -8.31 8.60
C GLY A 42 -0.54 -6.79 8.60
N LEU A 43 -1.61 -6.20 9.15
CA LEU A 43 -1.73 -4.75 9.29
C LEU A 43 -0.63 -4.15 10.16
N LEU A 44 -0.27 -4.82 11.26
CA LEU A 44 0.78 -4.34 12.17
C LEU A 44 2.13 -4.25 11.46
N LEU A 45 2.50 -5.29 10.70
CA LEU A 45 3.74 -5.33 9.92
C LEU A 45 3.72 -4.24 8.84
N ILE A 46 2.60 -4.04 8.15
CA ILE A 46 2.46 -2.99 7.13
C ILE A 46 2.67 -1.60 7.75
N PHE A 47 2.02 -1.31 8.88
CA PHE A 47 2.18 -0.03 9.56
C PHE A 47 3.61 0.17 10.07
N LEU A 48 4.20 -0.85 10.70
CA LEU A 48 5.58 -0.78 11.18
C LEU A 48 6.56 -0.57 10.03
N GLN A 49 6.35 -1.29 8.93
CA GLN A 49 7.20 -1.23 7.75
C GLN A 49 7.10 0.13 7.05
N LEU A 50 5.89 0.67 6.88
CA LEU A 50 5.67 2.02 6.37
C LEU A 50 6.22 3.11 7.29
N ALA A 51 6.19 2.91 8.61
CA ALA A 51 6.73 3.86 9.58
C ALA A 51 8.26 3.92 9.58
N LEU A 52 8.93 2.79 9.34
CA LEU A 52 10.39 2.71 9.26
C LEU A 52 10.92 3.10 7.88
N MET A 53 10.10 3.01 6.84
CA MET A 53 10.52 3.34 5.48
C MET A 53 10.56 4.85 5.26
N PRO A 54 11.68 5.38 4.75
CA PRO A 54 11.71 6.76 4.29
C PRO A 54 10.75 6.90 3.11
N TRP A 55 9.79 7.81 3.24
CA TRP A 55 8.77 8.08 2.24
C TRP A 55 9.43 8.57 0.94
N SER A 56 9.56 7.67 -0.05
CA SER A 56 10.27 7.95 -1.30
C SER A 56 9.53 8.88 -2.27
N ALA A 57 8.26 9.23 -1.98
CA ALA A 57 7.43 10.04 -2.87
C ALA A 57 7.93 11.48 -3.09
N HIS A 58 9.07 11.86 -2.51
CA HIS A 58 9.76 13.12 -2.79
C HIS A 58 10.54 13.15 -4.12
N LYS A 59 10.81 12.01 -4.76
CA LYS A 59 11.56 12.00 -6.04
C LYS A 59 10.75 12.46 -7.25
N ASP A 60 9.47 12.09 -7.33
CA ASP A 60 8.62 12.40 -8.50
C ASP A 60 8.12 13.87 -8.55
N GLN A 61 7.92 14.49 -7.39
CA GLN A 61 7.38 15.86 -7.29
C GLN A 61 8.46 16.95 -7.53
N ALA A 62 9.71 16.67 -7.19
CA ALA A 62 10.82 17.63 -7.35
C ALA A 62 11.36 17.68 -8.80
N GLU A 63 11.19 16.61 -9.58
CA GLU A 63 11.63 16.53 -10.97
C GLU A 63 10.60 17.13 -11.95
N LYS A 64 9.30 17.04 -11.63
CA LYS A 64 8.20 17.61 -12.45
C LYS A 64 7.89 19.08 -12.18
N ALA A 65 8.69 19.74 -11.36
CA ALA A 65 8.44 21.11 -10.95
C ALA A 65 8.80 22.07 -12.13
N PRO A 66 7.83 22.82 -12.69
CA PRO A 66 8.00 23.57 -13.94
C PRO A 66 8.99 24.75 -13.83
N TRP A 67 9.44 25.08 -12.62
CA TRP A 67 10.40 26.14 -12.34
C TRP A 67 11.86 25.69 -12.42
N LYS A 68 12.14 24.39 -12.57
CA LYS A 68 13.52 23.89 -12.74
C LYS A 68 14.03 24.00 -14.19
N SER A 69 13.16 24.37 -15.13
CA SER A 69 13.47 24.61 -16.54
C SER A 69 13.43 26.11 -16.93
N LEU A 70 13.38 26.99 -15.94
CA LEU A 70 13.50 28.46 -16.06
C LEU A 70 14.81 28.90 -15.42
#